data_AF-A0A3C0WBR7-F1
#
_entry.id   AF-A0A3C0WBR7-F1
#
_cell.length_a   1.000
_cell.length_b   1.000
_cell.length_c   1.000
_cell.angle_alpha   90.00
_cell.angle_beta   90.00
_cell.angle_gamma   90.00
#
_symmetry.space_group_name_H-M   'P 1'
#
loop_
_entity.id
_entity.type
_entity.pdbx_description
1 polymer ?
#
loop_
_entity_poly.entity_id
_entity_poly.type
_entity_poly.pdbx_seq_one_letter_code
_entity_poly.pdbx_strand_id
1 'polypeptide(L)'
;MDLEMILQKFAVFSGLTGKELQACLPYCRDAMEQLAAQRRPAAPPAESLDRAAAALAYYRWCLVQMSGSSLPHVGAAALVTKETLAAAKALCEEYLAAAAAELGGGKFYFGQVMT
;
A
#
# COMPACT_ATOMS: atom_id res chain seq x y z
N MET A 1 0.05 3.53 -14.27
CA MET A 1 0.56 3.35 -12.91
C MET A 1 2.04 3.11 -13.01
N ASP A 2 2.82 3.86 -12.26
CA ASP A 2 4.28 3.89 -12.37
C ASP A 2 4.93 3.38 -11.09
N LEU A 3 5.72 2.31 -11.19
CA LEU A 3 6.31 1.65 -10.01
C LEU A 3 7.31 2.56 -9.29
N GLU A 4 8.04 3.41 -10.01
CA GLU A 4 9.03 4.32 -9.45
C GLU A 4 8.32 5.43 -8.65
N MET A 5 7.25 5.99 -9.20
CA MET A 5 6.39 6.97 -8.54
C MET A 5 5.74 6.39 -7.27
N ILE A 6 5.28 5.14 -7.34
CA ILE A 6 4.66 4.44 -6.21
C ILE A 6 5.69 4.18 -5.11
N LEU A 7 6.90 3.73 -5.48
CA LEU A 7 7.99 3.51 -4.53
C LEU A 7 8.43 4.82 -3.87
N GLN A 8 8.50 5.91 -4.62
CA GLN A 8 8.83 7.23 -4.08
C GLN A 8 7.79 7.70 -3.06
N LYS A 9 6.50 7.56 -3.36
CA LYS A 9 5.42 7.91 -2.42
C LYS A 9 5.42 6.99 -1.20
N PHE A 10 5.69 5.71 -1.37
CA PHE A 10 5.86 4.76 -0.26
C PHE A 10 7.03 5.17 0.65
N ALA A 11 8.16 5.62 0.09
CA ALA A 11 9.29 6.14 0.86
C ALA A 11 8.89 7.35 1.71
N VAL A 12 8.07 8.25 1.17
CA VAL A 12 7.52 9.39 1.92
C VAL A 12 6.65 8.94 3.09
N PHE A 13 5.81 7.92 2.92
CA PHE A 13 4.93 7.41 3.98
C PHE A 13 5.68 6.61 5.06
N SER A 14 6.66 5.84 4.65
CA SER A 14 7.39 4.92 5.54
C SER A 14 8.64 5.54 6.18
N GLY A 15 9.18 6.62 5.60
CA GLY A 15 10.47 7.18 6.00
C GLY A 15 11.67 6.29 5.64
N LEU A 16 11.46 5.18 4.91
CA LEU A 16 12.50 4.23 4.55
C LEU A 16 13.34 4.74 3.37
N THR A 17 14.63 4.43 3.39
CA THR A 17 15.56 4.80 2.31
C THR A 17 16.51 3.65 1.97
N GLY A 18 17.17 3.73 0.81
CA GLY A 18 18.21 2.78 0.42
C GLY A 18 17.72 1.31 0.39
N LYS A 19 18.43 0.42 1.09
CA LYS A 19 18.16 -1.03 1.05
C LYS A 19 16.83 -1.43 1.67
N GLU A 20 16.37 -0.72 2.70
CA GLU A 20 15.10 -0.99 3.37
C GLU A 20 13.91 -0.68 2.45
N LEU A 21 14.03 0.40 1.69
CA LEU A 21 13.04 0.76 0.67
C LEU A 21 12.98 -0.29 -0.46
N GLN A 22 14.13 -0.78 -0.91
CA GLN A 22 14.20 -1.82 -1.94
C GLN A 22 13.59 -3.15 -1.48
N ALA A 23 13.70 -3.49 -0.18
CA ALA A 23 13.05 -4.66 0.40
C ALA A 23 11.51 -4.56 0.35
N CYS A 24 10.96 -3.34 0.21
CA CYS A 24 9.52 -3.09 0.13
C CYS A 24 8.95 -3.09 -1.29
N LEU A 25 9.80 -3.30 -2.32
CA LEU A 25 9.36 -3.40 -3.72
C LEU A 25 8.24 -4.42 -3.97
N PRO A 26 8.24 -5.61 -3.35
CA PRO A 26 7.15 -6.58 -3.53
C PRO A 26 5.80 -6.01 -3.12
N TYR A 27 5.71 -5.29 -1.99
CA TYR A 27 4.45 -4.67 -1.55
C TYR A 27 3.93 -3.64 -2.54
N CYS A 28 4.83 -2.86 -3.16
CA CYS A 28 4.45 -1.89 -4.18
C CYS A 28 3.91 -2.58 -5.45
N ARG A 29 4.55 -3.67 -5.89
CA ARG A 29 4.12 -4.45 -7.06
C ARG A 29 2.76 -5.12 -6.82
N ASP A 30 2.57 -5.75 -5.67
CA ASP A 30 1.30 -6.42 -5.33
C ASP A 30 0.14 -5.42 -5.24
N ALA A 31 0.41 -4.22 -4.70
CA ALA A 31 -0.58 -3.15 -4.64
C ALA A 31 -0.92 -2.62 -6.05
N MET A 32 0.08 -2.47 -6.91
CA MET A 32 -0.12 -2.09 -8.31
C MET A 32 -0.97 -3.11 -9.06
N GLU A 33 -0.65 -4.40 -8.95
CA GLU A 33 -1.36 -5.47 -9.65
C GLU A 33 -2.82 -5.54 -9.18
N GLN A 34 -3.06 -5.43 -7.88
CA GLN A 34 -4.42 -5.41 -7.34
C GLN A 34 -5.25 -4.23 -7.86
N LEU A 35 -4.68 -3.02 -7.89
CA LEU A 35 -5.41 -1.86 -8.41
C LEU A 35 -5.55 -1.90 -9.93
N ALA A 36 -4.56 -2.44 -10.65
CA ALA A 36 -4.66 -2.66 -12.09
C ALA A 36 -5.78 -3.64 -12.44
N ALA A 37 -5.96 -4.70 -11.65
CA ALA A 37 -7.07 -5.65 -11.83
C ALA A 37 -8.45 -5.03 -11.57
N GLN A 38 -8.51 -4.00 -10.72
CA GLN A 38 -9.75 -3.28 -10.39
C GLN A 38 -9.97 -2.03 -11.25
N ARG A 39 -8.99 -1.62 -12.07
CA ARG A 39 -9.06 -0.42 -12.87
C ARG A 39 -10.10 -0.54 -13.98
N ARG A 40 -10.91 0.51 -14.18
CA ARG A 40 -11.79 0.58 -15.35
C ARG A 40 -10.97 0.73 -16.63
N PRO A 41 -11.24 -0.06 -17.69
CA PRO A 41 -10.46 -0.03 -18.92
C PRO A 41 -10.53 1.30 -19.69
N ALA A 42 -11.49 2.16 -19.38
CA ALA A 42 -11.66 3.48 -20.01
C ALA A 42 -11.21 4.67 -19.14
N ALA A 43 -10.67 4.42 -17.93
CA ALA A 43 -10.21 5.48 -17.05
C ALA A 43 -8.82 5.99 -17.48
N PRO A 44 -8.58 7.32 -17.55
CA PRO A 44 -7.26 7.87 -17.83
C PRO A 44 -6.23 7.40 -16.78
N PRO A 45 -4.92 7.48 -17.04
CA PRO A 45 -3.93 7.25 -15.99
C PRO A 45 -3.98 8.42 -15.00
N ALA A 46 -4.56 8.22 -13.82
CA ALA A 46 -4.58 9.24 -12.78
C ALA A 46 -3.48 9.04 -11.73
N GLU A 47 -2.90 10.16 -11.29
CA GLU A 47 -1.95 10.21 -10.16
C GLU A 47 -2.58 9.68 -8.85
N SER A 48 -3.91 9.67 -8.76
CA SER A 48 -4.67 9.10 -7.64
C SER A 48 -4.47 7.60 -7.49
N LEU A 49 -4.32 6.86 -8.60
CA LEU A 49 -4.04 5.42 -8.57
C LEU A 49 -2.64 5.11 -8.02
N ASP A 50 -1.66 5.93 -8.35
CA ASP A 50 -0.29 5.76 -7.84
C ASP A 50 -0.22 6.07 -6.33
N ARG A 51 -0.93 7.12 -5.88
CA ARG A 51 -1.05 7.43 -4.44
C ARG A 51 -1.79 6.31 -3.68
N ALA A 52 -2.86 5.77 -4.25
CA ALA A 52 -3.60 4.65 -3.69
C ALA A 52 -2.76 3.37 -3.60
N ALA A 53 -1.97 3.06 -4.62
CA ALA A 53 -1.07 1.91 -4.61
C ALA A 53 0.00 2.05 -3.52
N ALA A 54 0.62 3.23 -3.41
CA ALA A 54 1.62 3.50 -2.38
C ALA A 54 1.04 3.40 -0.96
N ALA A 55 -0.17 3.92 -0.74
CA ALA A 55 -0.85 3.85 0.56
C ALA A 55 -1.27 2.41 0.92
N LEU A 56 -1.73 1.63 -0.06
CA LEU A 56 -2.05 0.21 0.13
C LEU A 56 -0.81 -0.62 0.45
N ALA A 57 0.29 -0.38 -0.26
CA ALA A 57 1.58 -1.02 0.01
C ALA A 57 2.09 -0.67 1.42
N TYR A 58 1.98 0.60 1.82
CA TYR A 58 2.37 1.07 3.15
C TYR A 58 1.53 0.44 4.26
N TYR A 59 0.20 0.40 4.10
CA TYR A 59 -0.69 -0.25 5.07
C TYR A 59 -0.37 -1.74 5.23
N ARG A 60 -0.12 -2.46 4.13
CA ARG A 60 0.29 -3.87 4.16
C ARG A 60 1.63 -4.08 4.86
N TRP A 61 2.59 -3.23 4.58
CA TRP A 61 3.88 -3.25 5.26
C TRP A 61 3.70 -3.03 6.77
N CYS A 62 2.92 -2.02 7.18
CA CYS A 62 2.59 -1.79 8.59
C CYS A 62 1.90 -3.00 9.26
N LEU A 63 1.00 -3.69 8.56
CA LEU A 63 0.37 -4.91 9.06
C LEU A 63 1.41 -6.01 9.32
N VAL A 64 2.31 -6.26 8.38
CA VAL A 64 3.35 -7.29 8.52
C VAL A 64 4.30 -6.98 9.68
N GLN A 65 4.68 -5.71 9.83
CA GLN A 65 5.52 -5.26 10.94
C GLN A 65 4.82 -5.46 12.30
N MET A 66 3.51 -5.21 12.39
CA MET A 66 2.71 -5.41 13.61
C MET A 66 2.41 -6.88 13.93
N SER A 67 2.42 -7.75 12.91
CA SER A 67 2.05 -9.18 13.05
C SER A 67 3.16 -10.04 13.65
N GLY A 68 4.31 -9.46 14.01
CA GLY A 68 5.44 -10.21 14.56
C GLY A 68 5.98 -11.26 13.57
N SER A 69 5.89 -11.00 12.27
CA SER A 69 6.29 -11.97 11.25
C SER A 69 7.79 -12.25 11.32
N SER A 70 8.15 -13.54 11.25
CA SER A 70 9.48 -14.13 11.19
C SER A 70 10.30 -13.78 9.94
N LEU A 71 9.99 -12.67 9.27
CA LEU A 71 10.80 -12.11 8.19
C LEU A 71 12.08 -11.48 8.79
N PRO A 72 13.23 -11.61 8.11
CA PRO A 72 14.50 -11.11 8.62
C PRO A 72 14.34 -9.62 8.92
N HIS A 73 14.54 -9.25 10.18
CA HIS A 73 14.54 -7.86 10.62
C HIS A 73 15.67 -7.13 9.87
N VAL A 74 15.30 -6.33 8.87
CA VAL A 74 16.23 -5.40 8.24
C VAL A 74 16.16 -4.09 9.02
N GLY A 75 17.21 -3.81 9.79
CA GLY A 75 17.48 -2.47 10.31
C GLY A 75 16.62 -2.02 11.48
N ALA A 76 17.17 -1.15 12.32
CA ALA A 76 16.64 -0.81 13.62
C ALA A 76 15.31 -0.02 13.54
N ALA A 77 14.25 -0.63 14.06
CA ALA A 77 13.07 -0.01 14.67
C ALA A 77 12.33 1.07 13.86
N ALA A 78 11.50 0.65 12.91
CA ALA A 78 10.20 1.29 12.77
C ALA A 78 9.25 0.63 13.78
N LEU A 79 9.09 1.25 14.96
CA LEU A 79 8.00 0.92 15.90
C LEU A 79 6.69 1.31 15.22
N VAL A 80 6.21 0.48 14.28
CA VAL A 80 4.82 0.57 13.83
C VAL A 80 3.99 0.31 15.07
N THR A 81 3.29 1.34 15.54
CA THR A 81 2.38 1.23 16.68
C THR A 81 0.97 0.93 16.18
N LYS A 82 0.05 0.62 17.10
CA LYS A 82 -1.38 0.55 16.78
C LYS A 82 -1.90 1.87 16.18
N GLU A 83 -1.34 3.00 16.62
CA GLU A 83 -1.68 4.33 16.12
C GLU A 83 -1.14 4.55 14.70
N THR A 84 0.11 4.15 14.43
CA THR A 84 0.69 4.17 13.08
C THR A 84 -0.11 3.31 12.10
N LEU A 85 -0.54 2.11 12.53
CA LEU A 85 -1.37 1.24 11.73
C LEU A 85 -2.75 1.85 11.44
N ALA A 86 -3.37 2.49 12.43
CA ALA A 86 -4.65 3.18 12.26
C ALA A 86 -4.52 4.38 11.29
N ALA A 87 -3.44 5.16 11.40
CA ALA A 87 -3.13 6.26 10.49
C ALA A 87 -2.87 5.75 9.07
N ALA A 88 -2.09 4.67 8.91
CA ALA A 88 -1.82 4.05 7.61
C ALA A 88 -3.11 3.52 6.95
N LYS A 89 -4.03 2.96 7.76
CA LYS A 89 -5.34 2.51 7.29
C LYS A 89 -6.20 3.69 6.82
N ALA A 90 -6.31 4.75 7.61
CA ALA A 90 -7.07 5.94 7.25
C ALA A 90 -6.54 6.59 5.97
N LEU A 91 -5.22 6.69 5.85
CA LEU A 91 -4.53 7.18 4.64
C LEU A 91 -4.85 6.32 3.41
N CYS A 92 -4.83 4.99 3.57
CA CYS A 92 -5.18 4.04 2.52
C CYS A 92 -6.63 4.22 2.07
N GLU A 93 -7.58 4.31 3.01
CA GLU A 93 -8.99 4.52 2.70
C GLU A 93 -9.24 5.85 1.98
N GLU A 94 -8.57 6.93 2.39
CA GLU A 94 -8.66 8.24 1.75
C GLU A 94 -8.19 8.20 0.29
N TYR A 95 -7.01 7.61 0.03
CA TYR A 95 -6.49 7.54 -1.33
C TYR A 95 -7.26 6.57 -2.22
N LEU A 96 -7.79 5.47 -1.67
CA LEU A 96 -8.67 4.57 -2.40
C LEU A 96 -10.00 5.26 -2.73
N ALA A 97 -10.56 6.07 -1.83
CA ALA A 97 -11.75 6.87 -2.09
C ALA A 97 -11.49 7.92 -3.18
N ALA A 98 -10.32 8.59 -3.16
CA ALA A 98 -9.92 9.51 -4.21
C ALA A 98 -9.71 8.83 -5.57
N ALA A 99 -9.32 7.55 -5.57
CA ALA A 99 -9.20 6.72 -6.77
C ALA A 99 -10.51 6.01 -7.17
N ALA A 100 -11.60 6.15 -6.42
CA ALA A 100 -12.82 5.37 -6.64
C ALA A 100 -13.50 5.62 -7.99
N ALA A 101 -13.31 6.80 -8.60
CA ALA A 101 -13.82 7.08 -9.94
C ALA A 101 -13.14 6.19 -11.02
N GLU A 102 -11.88 5.84 -10.77
CA GLU A 102 -10.99 5.08 -11.66
C GLU A 102 -11.09 3.56 -11.43
N LEU A 103 -11.46 3.18 -10.21
CA LEU A 103 -11.70 1.79 -9.81
C LEU A 103 -13.13 1.39 -10.23
N GLY A 104 -13.25 0.24 -10.87
CA GLY A 104 -14.55 -0.39 -11.09
C GLY A 104 -15.15 -0.66 -9.72
N GLY A 105 -16.40 -0.23 -9.47
CA GLY A 105 -17.11 -0.31 -8.19
C GLY A 105 -17.38 -1.74 -7.66
N GLY A 106 -16.41 -2.65 -7.80
CA GLY A 106 -16.36 -3.92 -7.11
C GLY A 106 -16.00 -3.65 -5.65
N LYS A 107 -16.99 -3.85 -4.79
CA LYS A 107 -16.85 -3.91 -3.33
C LYS A 107 -15.55 -4.66 -2.96
N PHE A 108 -14.71 -4.03 -2.16
CA PHE A 108 -13.58 -4.72 -1.54
C PHE A 108 -14.10 -5.93 -0.75
N TYR A 109 -13.85 -7.15 -1.24
CA TYR A 109 -14.00 -8.35 -0.43
C TYR A 109 -12.77 -8.46 0.47
N PHE A 110 -12.86 -7.89 1.67
CA PHE A 110 -12.09 -8.40 2.79
C PHE A 110 -12.72 -9.74 3.18
N GLY A 111 -12.25 -10.83 2.57
CA GLY A 111 -12.61 -12.17 3.03
C GLY A 111 -12.08 -12.33 4.45
N GLN A 112 -12.98 -12.33 5.44
CA GLN A 112 -12.66 -12.90 6.75
C GLN A 112 -12.31 -14.37 6.52
N VAL A 113 -11.06 -14.74 6.80
CA VAL A 113 -10.68 -16.14 6.99
C VAL A 113 -11.31 -16.57 8.31
N MET A 114 -12.49 -17.17 8.26
CA MET A 114 -12.95 -17.99 9.38
C MET A 114 -12.23 -19.32 9.27
N THR A 115 -11.31 -19.56 10.20
CA THR A 115 -10.80 -20.91 10.55
C THR A 115 -11.84 -21.66 11.36
#